data_AF-A0A5C6AS34-F1
#
_entry.id   AF-A0A5C6AS34-F1
#
_cell.length_a   1.000
_cell.length_b   1.000
_cell.length_c   1.000
_cell.angle_alpha   90.00
_cell.angle_beta   90.00
_cell.angle_gamma   90.00
#
_symmetry.space_group_name_H-M   'P 1'
#
loop_
_entity.id
_entity.type
_entity.pdbx_description
1 polymer ?
#
loop_
_entity_poly.entity_id
_entity_poly.type
_entity_poly.pdbx_seq_one_letter_code
_entity_poly.pdbx_strand_id
1 'polypeptide(L)'
;MRFDTPAWRTTFTSPLFWCRYFFVDDRFANLPDDHDTPSDIIELNLSPAPSLFINLDGGATLYVSEIVPTTTTTQLGWEDNCHGHPHVFRWPEAWNIARTAGSNSQLDFGNALLLLSLFSPITNADRNEVVPLLRSALQHNSIPYFAADAIIDSCSITDDDFGWLRVGERYSCSGDAAASLRLAENDSFPHDLLQSVLVHTSR
;
A
#
# COMPACT_ATOMS: atom_id res chain seq x y z
N MET A 1 -22.84 15.36 3.56
CA MET A 1 -22.49 14.37 4.59
C MET A 1 -21.10 14.75 5.07
N ARG A 2 -20.94 15.20 6.32
CA ARG A 2 -19.59 15.46 6.88
C ARG A 2 -19.04 14.10 7.26
N PHE A 3 -17.92 13.71 6.67
CA PHE A 3 -17.16 12.57 7.19
C PHE A 3 -16.52 13.08 8.47
N ASP A 4 -17.05 12.68 9.61
CA ASP A 4 -16.35 12.80 10.89
C ASP A 4 -14.96 12.21 10.73
N THR A 5 -13.97 12.74 11.47
CA THR A 5 -12.59 12.26 11.44
C THR A 5 -12.59 10.73 11.44
N PRO A 6 -12.15 10.07 10.35
CA PRO A 6 -12.39 8.65 10.19
C PRO A 6 -11.78 7.87 11.35
N ALA A 7 -12.54 6.93 11.92
CA ALA A 7 -12.11 6.12 13.06
C ALA A 7 -10.74 5.43 12.83
N TRP A 8 -10.36 5.17 11.58
CA TRP A 8 -9.06 4.61 11.22
C TRP A 8 -7.87 5.49 11.62
N ARG A 9 -8.03 6.82 11.78
CA ARG A 9 -6.90 7.69 12.18
C ARG A 9 -6.38 7.38 13.58
N THR A 10 -7.24 6.92 14.49
CA THR A 10 -6.78 6.45 15.81
C THR A 10 -6.12 5.08 15.72
N THR A 11 -6.51 4.25 14.75
CA THR A 11 -5.97 2.90 14.55
C THR A 11 -4.48 2.91 14.21
N PHE A 12 -4.01 3.93 13.48
CA PHE A 12 -2.60 4.03 13.08
C PHE A 12 -1.63 4.31 14.23
N THR A 13 -2.13 4.72 15.39
CA THR A 13 -1.30 4.84 16.61
C THR A 13 -1.08 3.50 17.31
N SER A 14 -1.76 2.43 16.88
CA SER A 14 -1.62 1.09 17.42
C SER A 14 -0.46 0.35 16.74
N PRO A 15 0.62 -0.02 17.44
CA PRO A 15 1.66 -0.88 16.87
C PRO A 15 1.10 -2.22 16.40
N LEU A 16 0.04 -2.72 17.06
CA LEU A 16 -0.61 -3.98 16.70
C LEU A 16 -1.26 -3.91 15.31
N PHE A 17 -1.83 -2.76 14.95
CA PHE A 17 -2.39 -2.56 13.60
C PHE A 17 -1.31 -2.79 12.54
N TRP A 18 -0.14 -2.16 12.70
CA TRP A 18 0.95 -2.27 11.73
C TRP A 18 1.55 -3.67 11.69
N CYS A 19 1.73 -4.34 12.83
CA CYS A 19 2.18 -5.73 12.85
C CYS A 19 1.22 -6.66 12.08
N ARG A 20 -0.10 -6.48 12.26
CA ARG A 20 -1.12 -7.25 11.52
C ARG A 20 -1.09 -6.92 10.03
N TYR A 21 -1.03 -5.63 9.68
CA TYR A 21 -1.02 -5.16 8.30
C TYR A 21 0.14 -5.73 7.48
N PHE A 22 1.32 -5.82 8.08
CA PHE A 22 2.53 -6.34 7.42
C PHE A 22 2.79 -7.83 7.67
N PHE A 23 1.88 -8.53 8.35
CA PHE A 23 2.06 -9.95 8.71
C PHE A 23 3.36 -10.22 9.48
N VAL A 24 3.82 -9.24 10.25
CA VAL A 24 5.02 -9.34 11.08
C VAL A 24 4.59 -9.78 12.47
N ASP A 25 4.86 -11.05 12.80
CA ASP A 25 5.04 -11.66 14.15
C ASP A 25 4.02 -12.72 14.61
N ASP A 26 4.53 -13.94 14.83
CA ASP A 26 3.82 -15.09 15.44
C ASP A 26 3.43 -14.85 16.91
N ARG A 27 4.07 -13.92 17.61
CA ARG A 27 3.69 -13.57 19.00
C ARG A 27 2.31 -12.93 19.08
N PHE A 28 1.80 -12.41 17.95
CA PHE A 28 0.42 -11.94 17.82
C PHE A 28 -0.53 -12.98 17.21
N ALA A 29 -0.04 -14.14 16.76
CA ALA A 29 -0.85 -15.22 16.20
C ALA A 29 -1.82 -15.86 17.21
N ASN A 30 -1.61 -15.61 18.52
CA ASN A 30 -2.51 -16.03 19.60
C ASN A 30 -3.53 -14.95 20.00
N LEU A 31 -3.54 -13.79 19.34
CA LEU A 31 -4.64 -12.87 19.52
C LEU A 31 -5.91 -13.52 18.97
N PRO A 32 -7.08 -13.31 19.61
CA PRO A 32 -8.33 -13.78 19.05
C PRO A 32 -8.39 -13.33 17.60
N ASP A 33 -8.68 -14.29 16.72
CA ASP A 33 -9.06 -14.02 15.34
C ASP A 33 -10.41 -13.30 15.42
N ASP A 34 -10.33 -12.00 15.66
CA ASP A 34 -11.48 -11.14 15.84
C ASP A 34 -12.01 -10.87 14.44
N HIS A 35 -12.57 -11.90 13.82
CA HIS A 35 -13.30 -11.83 12.54
C HIS A 35 -14.47 -10.83 12.60
N ASP A 36 -14.77 -10.28 13.78
CA ASP A 36 -15.74 -9.22 14.03
C ASP A 36 -15.10 -7.82 14.05
N THR A 37 -13.81 -7.64 13.69
CA THR A 37 -13.31 -6.30 13.37
C THR A 37 -14.15 -5.74 12.23
N PRO A 38 -14.85 -4.60 12.42
CA PRO A 38 -15.61 -3.96 11.36
C PRO A 38 -14.74 -3.87 10.09
N SER A 39 -15.30 -4.06 8.90
CA SER A 39 -14.51 -3.95 7.66
C SER A 39 -13.77 -2.61 7.65
N ASP A 40 -12.47 -2.63 7.95
CA ASP A 40 -11.66 -1.44 8.09
C ASP A 40 -11.24 -1.02 6.68
N ILE A 41 -12.18 -0.43 5.96
CA ILE A 41 -11.90 0.20 4.67
C ILE A 41 -11.21 1.52 4.95
N ILE A 42 -9.93 1.60 4.59
CA ILE A 42 -9.14 2.82 4.66
C ILE A 42 -9.21 3.51 3.32
N GLU A 43 -9.77 4.72 3.27
CA GLU A 43 -9.75 5.57 2.08
C GLU A 43 -8.54 6.51 2.11
N LEU A 44 -7.69 6.43 1.07
CA LEU A 44 -6.67 7.42 0.78
C LEU A 44 -7.30 8.51 -0.11
N ASN A 45 -7.61 9.64 0.49
CA ASN A 45 -8.31 10.72 -0.21
C ASN A 45 -7.35 11.52 -1.11
N LEU A 46 -7.49 11.37 -2.43
CA LEU A 46 -6.67 12.07 -3.42
C LEU A 46 -7.36 13.29 -4.05
N SER A 47 -8.53 13.71 -3.55
CA SER A 47 -9.45 14.76 -4.06
C SER A 47 -8.94 15.71 -5.17
N PRO A 48 -9.75 16.03 -6.21
CA PRO A 48 -11.10 15.51 -6.51
C PRO A 48 -11.06 14.27 -7.42
N ALA A 49 -11.02 13.06 -6.83
CA ALA A 49 -10.99 11.75 -7.52
C ALA A 49 -9.78 11.53 -8.46
N PRO A 50 -9.38 10.26 -8.72
CA PRO A 50 -9.89 8.99 -8.15
C PRO A 50 -9.56 8.80 -6.66
N SER A 51 -10.26 7.90 -5.96
CA SER A 51 -9.94 7.48 -4.58
C SER A 51 -9.33 6.08 -4.57
N LEU A 52 -8.36 5.86 -3.68
CA LEU A 52 -7.83 4.54 -3.37
C LEU A 52 -8.40 4.04 -2.04
N PHE A 53 -8.68 2.75 -1.99
CA PHE A 53 -9.21 2.10 -0.80
C PHE A 53 -8.35 0.89 -0.46
N ILE A 54 -8.10 0.66 0.82
CA ILE A 54 -7.48 -0.56 1.31
C ILE A 54 -8.51 -1.25 2.19
N ASN A 55 -8.94 -2.45 1.78
CA ASN A 55 -9.77 -3.32 2.59
C ASN A 55 -8.88 -4.27 3.38
N LEU A 56 -9.16 -4.43 4.67
CA LEU A 56 -8.40 -5.28 5.59
C LEU A 56 -9.10 -6.61 5.92
N ASP A 57 -10.23 -6.90 5.29
CA ASP A 57 -10.98 -8.15 5.47
C ASP A 57 -10.23 -9.35 4.85
N GLY A 58 -9.72 -10.26 5.69
CA GLY A 58 -9.00 -11.47 5.29
C GLY A 58 -7.58 -11.26 4.75
N GLY A 59 -7.06 -10.03 4.78
CA GLY A 59 -5.78 -9.62 4.20
C GLY A 59 -5.83 -8.16 3.78
N ALA A 60 -4.78 -7.65 3.13
CA ALA A 60 -4.76 -6.29 2.62
C ALA A 60 -5.08 -6.28 1.12
N THR A 61 -6.25 -5.80 0.73
CA THR A 61 -6.64 -5.67 -0.69
C THR A 61 -6.74 -4.20 -1.10
N LEU A 62 -6.00 -3.83 -2.13
CA LEU A 62 -5.98 -2.49 -2.71
C LEU A 62 -7.04 -2.38 -3.82
N TYR A 63 -7.91 -1.39 -3.69
CA TYR A 63 -8.92 -1.02 -4.67
C TYR A 63 -8.77 0.42 -5.11
N VAL A 64 -9.32 0.71 -6.29
CA VAL A 64 -9.44 2.06 -6.85
C VAL A 64 -10.88 2.30 -7.30
N SER A 65 -11.33 3.56 -7.23
CA SER A 65 -12.58 3.99 -7.84
C SER A 65 -12.50 5.38 -8.47
N GLU A 66 -13.15 5.54 -9.62
CA GLU A 66 -13.16 6.77 -10.42
C GLU A 66 -14.14 7.83 -9.90
N ILE A 67 -15.23 7.44 -9.21
CA ILE A 67 -16.34 8.33 -8.86
C ILE A 67 -16.72 8.16 -7.39
N VAL A 68 -16.61 9.21 -6.58
CA VAL A 68 -17.11 9.24 -5.19
C VAL A 68 -18.49 9.92 -5.13
N PRO A 69 -19.49 9.38 -4.40
CA PRO A 69 -19.53 8.08 -3.73
C PRO A 69 -19.63 6.91 -4.73
N THR A 70 -18.90 5.84 -4.46
CA THR A 70 -18.64 4.78 -5.43
C THR A 70 -19.70 3.67 -5.34
N THR A 71 -20.09 3.09 -6.47
CA THR A 71 -20.84 1.81 -6.52
C THR A 71 -20.02 0.68 -7.11
N THR A 72 -18.87 1.01 -7.72
CA THR A 72 -17.96 0.06 -8.34
C THR A 72 -16.53 0.39 -7.93
N THR A 73 -15.83 -0.62 -7.40
CA THR A 73 -14.40 -0.59 -7.11
C THR A 73 -13.71 -1.61 -7.99
N THR A 74 -12.46 -1.31 -8.37
CA THR A 74 -11.63 -2.23 -9.14
C THR A 74 -10.42 -2.61 -8.29
N GLN A 75 -10.17 -3.91 -8.16
CA GLN A 75 -9.02 -4.43 -7.42
C GLN A 75 -7.74 -4.21 -8.23
N LEU A 76 -6.70 -3.70 -7.56
CA LEU A 76 -5.37 -3.50 -8.14
C LEU A 76 -4.36 -4.53 -7.66
N GLY A 77 -4.47 -4.98 -6.41
CA GLY A 77 -3.55 -5.95 -5.82
C GLY A 77 -4.06 -6.40 -4.46
N TRP A 78 -3.49 -7.47 -3.94
CA TRP A 78 -3.82 -7.99 -2.63
C TRP A 78 -2.62 -8.69 -2.00
N GLU A 79 -2.60 -8.74 -0.68
CA GLU A 79 -1.71 -9.57 0.12
C GLU A 79 -2.54 -10.33 1.14
N ASP A 80 -2.41 -11.66 1.14
CA ASP A 80 -2.87 -12.50 2.23
C ASP A 80 -1.69 -13.31 2.79
N ASN A 81 -1.86 -13.93 3.95
CA ASN A 81 -0.78 -14.63 4.65
C ASN A 81 -0.24 -15.88 3.90
N CYS A 82 -0.89 -16.31 2.81
CA CYS A 82 -0.57 -17.52 2.06
C CYS A 82 -0.09 -17.23 0.64
N HIS A 83 -0.71 -16.26 -0.04
CA HIS A 83 -0.43 -15.87 -1.41
C HIS A 83 -0.68 -14.36 -1.59
N GLY A 84 0.20 -13.71 -2.35
CA GLY A 84 0.10 -12.28 -2.63
C GLY A 84 0.23 -11.96 -4.11
N HIS A 85 -0.48 -10.91 -4.53
CA HIS A 85 -0.13 -10.12 -5.72
C HIS A 85 -0.03 -8.63 -5.34
N PRO A 86 0.82 -8.27 -4.36
CA PRO A 86 0.83 -6.93 -3.81
C PRO A 86 1.56 -5.94 -4.72
N HIS A 87 2.45 -6.38 -5.62
CA HIS A 87 3.35 -5.48 -6.37
C HIS A 87 2.59 -4.66 -7.41
N VAL A 88 2.00 -3.53 -7.02
CA VAL A 88 1.19 -2.68 -7.90
C VAL A 88 1.98 -1.45 -8.32
N PHE A 89 2.66 -0.81 -7.37
CA PHE A 89 3.27 0.51 -7.57
C PHE A 89 4.80 0.44 -7.63
N ARG A 90 5.37 1.32 -8.44
CA ARG A 90 6.77 1.73 -8.29
C ARG A 90 6.90 2.69 -7.11
N TRP A 91 8.07 2.75 -6.48
CA TRP A 91 8.30 3.67 -5.36
C TRP A 91 7.97 5.14 -5.65
N PRO A 92 8.36 5.73 -6.80
CA PRO A 92 7.97 7.09 -7.14
C PRO A 92 6.45 7.28 -7.29
N GLU A 93 5.73 6.24 -7.72
CA GLU A 93 4.26 6.28 -7.85
C GLU A 93 3.60 6.30 -6.46
N ALA A 94 4.01 5.38 -5.57
CA ALA A 94 3.54 5.30 -4.19
C ALA A 94 3.85 6.57 -3.39
N TRP A 95 5.06 7.12 -3.57
CA TRP A 95 5.46 8.39 -2.96
C TRP A 95 4.54 9.54 -3.34
N ASN A 96 4.24 9.68 -4.64
CA ASN A 96 3.35 10.76 -5.12
C ASN A 96 1.94 10.62 -4.56
N ILE A 97 1.40 9.39 -4.53
CA ILE A 97 0.08 9.11 -3.94
C ILE A 97 0.09 9.47 -2.45
N ALA A 98 1.09 9.01 -1.69
CA ALA A 98 1.22 9.31 -0.27
C ALA A 98 1.30 10.83 -0.01
N ARG A 99 2.08 11.56 -0.83
CA ARG A 99 2.22 13.02 -0.76
C ARG A 99 0.89 13.73 -1.00
N THR A 100 0.12 13.30 -2.00
CA THR A 100 -1.21 13.87 -2.28
C THR A 100 -2.19 13.58 -1.13
N ALA A 101 -2.27 12.33 -0.68
CA ALA A 101 -3.13 11.91 0.43
C ALA A 101 -2.78 12.62 1.75
N GLY A 102 -1.49 12.81 2.00
CA GLY A 102 -0.92 13.46 3.18
C GLY A 102 -0.73 14.97 3.04
N SER A 103 -1.29 15.62 2.01
CA SER A 103 -1.07 17.05 1.73
C SER A 103 -1.37 18.00 2.90
N ASN A 104 -2.17 17.56 3.87
CA ASN A 104 -2.54 18.35 5.05
C ASN A 104 -1.67 18.07 6.29
N SER A 105 -0.90 16.98 6.35
CA SER A 105 -0.03 16.70 7.49
C SER A 105 1.08 15.67 7.20
N GLN A 106 2.24 15.85 7.84
CA GLN A 106 3.35 14.90 7.76
C GLN A 106 2.98 13.51 8.32
N LEU A 107 2.08 13.47 9.31
CA LEU A 107 1.58 12.21 9.87
C LEU A 107 0.73 11.46 8.86
N ASP A 108 -0.21 12.13 8.20
CA ASP A 108 -1.06 11.51 7.16
C ASP A 108 -0.20 11.05 5.97
N PHE A 109 0.83 11.81 5.59
CA PHE A 109 1.82 11.39 4.59
C PHE A 109 2.53 10.10 5.00
N GLY A 110 3.08 10.05 6.22
CA GLY A 110 3.78 8.87 6.73
C GLY A 110 2.87 7.65 6.76
N ASN A 111 1.62 7.80 7.21
CA ASN A 111 0.66 6.71 7.26
C ASN A 111 0.27 6.20 5.87
N ALA A 112 0.01 7.11 4.92
CA ALA A 112 -0.26 6.73 3.54
C ALA A 112 0.95 6.00 2.91
N LEU A 113 2.17 6.45 3.19
CA LEU A 113 3.39 5.81 2.69
C LEU A 113 3.57 4.40 3.26
N LEU A 114 3.32 4.20 4.56
CA LEU A 114 3.37 2.87 5.18
C LEU A 114 2.31 1.93 4.62
N LEU A 115 1.08 2.40 4.43
CA LEU A 115 0.06 1.57 3.81
C LEU A 115 0.47 1.15 2.39
N LEU A 116 0.91 2.11 1.57
CA LEU A 116 1.29 1.83 0.20
C LEU A 116 2.58 0.99 0.06
N SER A 117 3.43 0.93 1.10
CA SER A 117 4.68 0.16 1.03
C SER A 117 4.46 -1.33 0.87
N LEU A 118 3.35 -1.87 1.40
CA LEU A 118 2.98 -3.26 1.16
C LEU A 118 2.77 -3.53 -0.34
N PHE A 119 2.22 -2.56 -1.07
CA PHE A 119 1.94 -2.66 -2.50
C PHE A 119 3.07 -2.14 -3.40
N SER A 120 4.22 -1.81 -2.81
CA SER A 120 5.34 -1.12 -3.46
C SER A 120 6.66 -1.80 -3.09
N PRO A 121 7.11 -2.80 -3.86
CA PRO A 121 8.28 -3.57 -3.46
C PRO A 121 9.57 -2.74 -3.43
N ILE A 122 10.35 -2.87 -2.36
CA ILE A 122 11.66 -2.24 -2.18
C ILE A 122 12.69 -3.05 -2.95
N THR A 123 13.10 -2.53 -4.10
CA THR A 123 14.19 -3.11 -4.89
C THR A 123 15.54 -2.72 -4.31
N ASN A 124 16.60 -3.43 -4.71
CA ASN A 124 17.98 -3.06 -4.39
C ASN A 124 18.34 -1.63 -4.84
N ALA A 125 17.75 -1.15 -5.96
CA ALA A 125 17.98 0.19 -6.47
C ALA A 125 17.32 1.28 -5.60
N ASP A 126 16.14 0.99 -5.06
CA ASP A 126 15.35 1.95 -4.27
C ASP A 126 15.73 1.95 -2.77
N ARG A 127 16.35 0.85 -2.29
CA ARG A 127 16.59 0.58 -0.86
C ARG A 127 17.22 1.75 -0.11
N ASN A 128 18.26 2.38 -0.68
CA ASN A 128 19.00 3.47 -0.01
C ASN A 128 18.14 4.73 0.17
N GLU A 129 17.17 4.97 -0.71
CA GLU A 129 16.26 6.11 -0.63
C GLU A 129 15.06 5.78 0.25
N VAL A 130 14.45 4.62 0.03
CA VAL A 130 13.16 4.25 0.62
C VAL A 130 13.26 3.84 2.09
N VAL A 131 14.27 3.04 2.46
CA VAL A 131 14.37 2.50 3.82
C VAL A 131 14.44 3.60 4.89
N PRO A 132 15.23 4.68 4.73
CA PRO A 132 15.21 5.80 5.68
C PRO A 132 13.83 6.46 5.82
N LEU A 133 13.07 6.57 4.72
CA LEU A 133 11.74 7.18 4.71
C LEU A 133 10.73 6.32 5.48
N LEU A 134 10.71 5.02 5.23
CA LEU A 134 9.86 4.08 5.97
C LEU A 134 10.23 4.05 7.44
N ARG A 135 11.52 3.99 7.79
CA ARG A 135 11.97 4.05 9.20
C ARG A 135 11.48 5.31 9.89
N SER A 136 11.57 6.47 9.22
CA SER A 136 11.02 7.71 9.76
C SER A 136 9.52 7.61 10.00
N ALA A 137 8.74 7.11 9.04
CA ALA A 137 7.30 6.95 9.20
C ALA A 137 6.92 5.95 10.31
N LEU A 138 7.66 4.84 10.44
CA LEU A 138 7.46 3.83 11.49
C LEU A 138 7.75 4.42 12.88
N GLN A 139 8.81 5.22 13.01
CA GLN A 139 9.15 5.92 14.25
C GLN A 139 8.09 6.93 14.67
N HIS A 140 7.53 7.69 13.72
CA HIS A 140 6.44 8.64 14.01
C HIS A 140 5.17 7.92 14.51
N ASN A 141 4.96 6.68 14.11
CA ASN A 141 3.87 5.82 14.58
C ASN A 141 4.21 5.01 15.84
N SER A 142 5.32 5.31 16.52
CA SER A 142 5.75 4.62 17.75
C SER A 142 5.89 3.10 17.60
N ILE A 143 6.21 2.63 16.39
CA ILE A 143 6.40 1.20 16.13
C ILE A 143 7.76 0.78 16.71
N PRO A 144 7.84 -0.32 17.49
CA PRO A 144 9.11 -0.79 18.04
C PRO A 144 10.14 -1.08 16.96
N TYR A 145 11.41 -0.78 17.23
CA TYR A 145 12.49 -0.93 16.26
C TYR A 145 12.62 -2.36 15.69
N PHE A 146 12.41 -3.39 16.50
CA PHE A 146 12.47 -4.79 16.04
C PHE A 146 11.37 -5.13 15.03
N ALA A 147 10.20 -4.48 15.12
CA ALA A 147 9.11 -4.66 14.15
C ALA A 147 9.40 -3.86 12.87
N ALA A 148 10.09 -2.72 13.00
CA ALA A 148 10.41 -1.88 11.85
C ALA A 148 11.31 -2.58 10.83
N ASP A 149 12.38 -3.26 11.27
CA ASP A 149 13.25 -4.00 10.35
C ASP A 149 12.50 -5.17 9.68
N ALA A 150 11.67 -5.90 10.43
CA ALA A 150 10.85 -6.97 9.86
C ALA A 150 9.79 -6.46 8.85
N ILE A 151 9.19 -5.29 9.08
CA ILE A 151 8.28 -4.63 8.13
C ILE A 151 9.02 -4.22 6.85
N ILE A 152 10.23 -3.69 6.99
CA ILE A 152 11.06 -3.31 5.84
C ILE A 152 11.44 -4.56 5.04
N ASP A 153 11.79 -5.64 5.72
CA ASP A 153 12.12 -6.91 5.09
C ASP A 153 10.90 -7.52 4.39
N SER A 154 9.69 -7.43 4.96
CA SER A 154 8.46 -7.92 4.30
C SER A 154 8.11 -7.16 3.02
N CYS A 155 8.52 -5.90 2.91
CA CYS A 155 8.35 -5.10 1.68
C CYS A 155 9.54 -5.22 0.72
N SER A 156 10.63 -5.90 1.11
CA SER A 156 11.86 -5.95 0.31
C SER A 156 11.87 -7.11 -0.66
N ILE A 157 12.32 -6.84 -1.89
CA ILE A 157 12.66 -7.88 -2.86
C ILE A 157 14.17 -7.90 -3.03
N THR A 158 14.75 -9.07 -2.78
CA THR A 158 16.19 -9.32 -2.95
C THR A 158 16.52 -10.01 -4.27
N ASP A 159 15.51 -10.35 -5.08
CA ASP A 159 15.73 -10.95 -6.38
C ASP A 159 16.30 -9.94 -7.37
N ASP A 160 17.41 -10.29 -8.00
CA ASP A 160 18.10 -9.45 -8.97
C ASP A 160 17.39 -9.45 -10.34
N ASP A 161 16.51 -10.41 -10.58
CA ASP A 161 15.70 -10.47 -11.80
C ASP A 161 14.44 -9.58 -11.75
N PHE A 162 14.10 -9.11 -10.54
CA PHE A 162 12.92 -8.30 -10.32
C PHE A 162 13.11 -6.91 -10.92
N GLY A 163 12.13 -6.48 -11.70
CA GLY A 163 12.21 -5.18 -12.34
C GLY A 163 10.87 -4.60 -12.78
N TRP A 164 10.92 -3.28 -13.00
CA TRP A 164 9.84 -2.55 -13.65
C TRP A 164 10.25 -2.24 -15.09
N LEU A 165 9.56 -2.87 -16.04
CA LEU A 165 9.79 -2.69 -17.46
C LEU A 165 8.80 -1.67 -18.03
N ARG A 166 9.28 -0.72 -18.82
CA ARG A 166 8.41 0.19 -19.56
C ARG A 166 8.02 -0.45 -20.90
N VAL A 167 6.72 -0.65 -21.10
CA VAL A 167 6.12 -1.17 -22.34
C VAL A 167 5.22 -0.08 -22.92
N GLY A 168 5.76 0.67 -23.89
CA GLY A 168 5.11 1.88 -24.40
C GLY A 168 4.98 2.95 -23.32
N GLU A 169 3.75 3.35 -23.01
CA GLU A 169 3.44 4.32 -21.94
C GLU A 169 3.13 3.68 -20.59
N ARG A 170 3.14 2.34 -20.50
CA ARG A 170 2.82 1.59 -19.28
C ARG A 170 4.09 1.02 -18.67
N TYR A 171 4.04 0.79 -17.36
CA TYR A 171 5.02 -0.07 -16.68
C TYR A 171 4.36 -1.41 -16.36
N SER A 172 5.16 -2.46 -16.48
CA SER A 172 4.83 -3.82 -16.08
C SER A 172 5.92 -4.35 -15.15
N CYS A 173 5.52 -5.20 -14.21
CA CYS A 173 6.41 -5.93 -13.32
C CYS A 173 6.95 -7.18 -14.03
N SER A 174 8.21 -7.53 -13.80
CA SER A 174 8.87 -8.73 -14.33
C SER A 174 9.80 -9.35 -13.29
N GLY A 175 10.14 -10.62 -13.48
CA GLY A 175 11.02 -11.41 -12.61
C GLY A 175 10.26 -12.56 -11.93
N ASP A 176 10.98 -13.56 -11.44
CA ASP A 176 10.42 -14.72 -10.77
C ASP A 176 9.75 -14.31 -9.44
N ALA A 177 10.25 -13.25 -8.81
CA ALA A 177 9.65 -12.62 -7.63
C ALA A 177 8.46 -11.67 -7.94
N ALA A 178 7.99 -11.59 -9.18
CA ALA A 178 6.90 -10.70 -9.58
C ALA A 178 5.52 -11.16 -9.09
N ALA A 179 5.25 -10.98 -7.80
CA ALA A 179 3.91 -11.10 -7.20
C ALA A 179 3.03 -9.90 -7.57
N SER A 180 2.68 -9.78 -8.86
CA SER A 180 1.96 -8.63 -9.41
C SER A 180 0.80 -9.06 -10.30
N LEU A 181 -0.26 -8.25 -10.35
CA LEU A 181 -1.23 -8.31 -11.45
C LEU A 181 -0.79 -7.45 -12.65
N ARG A 182 0.16 -6.53 -12.46
CA ARG A 182 0.64 -5.59 -13.47
C ARG A 182 1.73 -6.24 -14.33
N LEU A 183 1.47 -7.42 -14.86
CA LEU A 183 2.38 -8.18 -15.74
C LEU A 183 2.20 -7.75 -17.21
N ALA A 184 3.20 -7.98 -18.05
CA ALA A 184 3.15 -7.58 -19.48
C ALA A 184 2.09 -8.39 -20.27
N GLU A 185 1.88 -9.63 -19.85
CA GLU A 185 0.94 -10.59 -20.41
C GLU A 185 -0.46 -10.52 -19.79
N ASN A 186 -0.65 -9.75 -18.71
CA ASN A 186 -1.95 -9.61 -18.07
C ASN A 186 -2.74 -8.41 -18.63
N ASP A 187 -3.38 -8.62 -19.77
CA ASP A 187 -4.24 -7.61 -20.41
C ASP A 187 -5.48 -7.22 -19.58
N SER A 188 -5.82 -7.98 -18.53
CA SER A 188 -6.96 -7.69 -17.66
C SER A 188 -6.65 -6.69 -16.55
N PHE A 189 -5.37 -6.34 -16.35
CA PHE A 189 -5.01 -5.33 -15.35
C PHE A 189 -5.53 -3.94 -15.79
N PRO A 190 -6.19 -3.17 -14.89
CA PRO A 190 -6.85 -1.91 -15.24
C PRO A 190 -5.84 -0.75 -15.36
N HIS A 191 -4.94 -0.84 -16.34
CA HIS A 191 -3.85 0.11 -16.54
C HIS A 191 -4.30 1.56 -16.68
N ASP A 192 -5.39 1.80 -17.41
CA ASP A 192 -5.87 3.16 -17.67
C ASP A 192 -6.42 3.81 -16.39
N LEU A 193 -7.06 3.01 -15.53
CA LEU A 193 -7.55 3.45 -14.23
C LEU A 193 -6.39 3.77 -13.29
N LEU A 194 -5.39 2.89 -13.18
CA LEU A 194 -4.17 3.20 -12.43
C LEU A 194 -3.50 4.47 -12.96
N GLN A 195 -3.38 4.61 -14.29
CA GLN A 195 -2.76 5.79 -14.89
C GLN A 195 -3.52 7.08 -14.55
N SER A 196 -4.85 7.04 -14.46
CA SER A 196 -5.66 8.20 -14.05
C SER A 196 -5.30 8.66 -12.63
N VAL A 197 -5.09 7.73 -11.70
CA VAL A 197 -4.60 8.00 -10.33
C VAL A 197 -3.24 8.69 -10.39
N LEU A 198 -2.30 8.12 -11.13
CA LEU A 198 -0.92 8.61 -11.18
C LEU A 198 -0.81 10.02 -11.77
N VAL A 199 -1.58 10.31 -12.83
CA VAL A 199 -1.65 11.65 -13.44
C VAL A 199 -2.19 12.67 -12.45
N HIS A 200 -3.17 12.28 -11.64
CA HIS A 200 -3.77 13.15 -10.64
C HIS A 200 -2.82 13.49 -9.49
N THR A 201 -2.02 12.52 -9.03
CA THR A 201 -1.08 12.68 -7.91
C THR A 201 0.27 13.30 -8.29
N SER A 202 0.53 13.47 -9.58
CA SER A 202 1.79 14.04 -10.09
C SER A 202 1.79 15.57 -10.19
N ARG A 203 0.69 16.23 -9.80
CA ARG A 203 0.58 17.70 -9.77
C ARG A 203 1.20 18.30 -8.51
#